data_AF-A0AAQ0FFF6-F1
#
_entry.id   AF-A0AAQ0FFF6-F1
#
_cell.length_a   1.000
_cell.length_b   1.000
_cell.length_c   1.000
_cell.angle_alpha   90.00
_cell.angle_beta   90.00
_cell.angle_gamma   90.00
#
_symmetry.space_group_name_H-M   'P 1'
#
loop_
_entity.id
_entity.type
_entity.pdbx_description
1 polymer ?
#
loop_
_entity_poly.entity_id
_entity_poly.type
_entity_poly.pdbx_seq_one_letter_code
_entity_poly.pdbx_strand_id
1 'polypeptide(L)'
;MHWIDPACLPETRGRVTQFLLNPHGDIDGLILNGDLQVHVPPHLGRELVRHVEVGDRIRVRGVKSRGAAMIVAVQLTGRHGVDIVDDGPVPGAPKPPHGGRKLMEMSGEVAFALHGPKGELNGALLTNGVVLRMPPHAAAELSDYLRAGIHVMAWGQGVVTRYGAVLEVSEIAELVDVDDE
;
A
#
# COMPACT_ATOMS: atom_id res chain seq x y z
N MET A 1 7.96 2.31 -15.97
CA MET A 1 8.24 1.05 -16.70
C MET A 1 7.83 1.18 -18.17
N HIS A 2 8.45 2.06 -18.96
CA HIS A 2 7.88 2.52 -20.25
C HIS A 2 8.18 1.67 -21.47
N TRP A 3 8.83 0.52 -21.25
CA TRP A 3 9.26 -0.38 -22.33
C TRP A 3 8.54 -1.73 -22.28
N ILE A 4 7.64 -1.93 -21.31
CA ILE A 4 6.86 -3.17 -21.16
C ILE A 4 5.48 -2.95 -21.78
N ASP A 5 5.12 -3.77 -22.78
CA ASP A 5 3.76 -3.79 -23.33
C ASP A 5 2.80 -4.47 -22.31
N PRO A 6 1.80 -3.74 -21.76
CA PRO A 6 0.85 -4.30 -20.81
C PRO A 6 0.04 -5.46 -21.39
N ALA A 7 -0.16 -5.51 -22.72
CA ALA A 7 -0.92 -6.56 -23.38
C ALA A 7 -0.29 -7.95 -23.19
N CYS A 8 1.05 -7.99 -23.04
CA CYS A 8 1.83 -9.21 -22.84
C CYS A 8 1.93 -9.65 -21.36
N LEU A 9 1.41 -8.86 -20.42
CA LEU A 9 1.45 -9.20 -19.00
C LEU A 9 0.21 -10.02 -18.57
N PRO A 10 0.36 -10.92 -17.59
CA PRO A 10 -0.78 -11.60 -16.98
C PRO A 10 -1.80 -10.60 -16.43
N GLU A 11 -3.09 -10.89 -16.67
CA GLU A 11 -4.20 -10.12 -16.14
C GLU A 11 -4.75 -10.79 -14.87
N THR A 12 -4.86 -10.02 -13.80
CA THR A 12 -5.52 -10.41 -12.54
C THR A 12 -6.77 -9.58 -12.34
N ARG A 13 -7.88 -10.21 -11.96
CA ARG A 13 -9.16 -9.53 -11.70
C ARG A 13 -9.52 -9.68 -10.23
N GLY A 14 -10.11 -8.64 -9.67
CA GLY A 14 -10.56 -8.70 -8.28
C GLY A 14 -11.24 -7.45 -7.81
N ARG A 15 -11.69 -7.47 -6.55
CA ARG A 15 -12.37 -6.37 -5.90
C ARG A 15 -11.38 -5.55 -5.08
N VAL A 16 -11.38 -4.24 -5.25
CA VAL A 16 -10.57 -3.35 -4.40
C VAL A 16 -11.15 -3.35 -3.00
N THR A 17 -10.35 -3.72 -2.01
CA THR A 17 -10.76 -3.71 -0.60
C THR A 17 -10.17 -2.54 0.15
N GLN A 18 -9.02 -2.03 -0.27
CA GLN A 18 -8.39 -0.87 0.36
C GLN A 18 -7.41 -0.15 -0.56
N PHE A 19 -7.20 1.13 -0.34
CA PHE A 19 -6.03 1.86 -0.86
C PHE A 19 -4.86 1.78 0.11
N LEU A 20 -3.66 1.82 -0.43
CA LEU A 20 -2.41 1.95 0.32
C LEU A 20 -1.81 3.33 0.09
N LEU A 21 -1.17 3.84 1.13
CA LEU A 21 -0.58 5.16 1.15
C LEU A 21 0.93 5.07 1.40
N ASN A 22 1.67 5.96 0.76
CA ASN A 22 3.07 6.23 1.07
C ASN A 22 3.17 7.17 2.29
N PRO A 23 4.37 7.36 2.90
CA PRO A 23 4.55 8.29 4.03
C PRO A 23 4.15 9.74 3.79
N HIS A 24 3.96 10.14 2.52
CA HIS A 24 3.50 11.47 2.14
C HIS A 24 1.97 11.59 2.05
N GLY A 25 1.23 10.48 2.22
CA GLY A 25 -0.21 10.42 2.08
C GLY A 25 -0.71 10.29 0.64
N ASP A 26 0.19 10.05 -0.33
CA ASP A 26 -0.21 9.74 -1.69
C ASP A 26 -0.51 8.25 -1.83
N ILE A 27 -1.43 7.91 -2.72
CA ILE A 27 -1.75 6.51 -3.01
C ILE A 27 -0.62 5.87 -3.80
N ASP A 28 -0.07 4.80 -3.24
CA ASP A 28 1.03 4.02 -3.82
C ASP A 28 0.67 2.54 -4.01
N GLY A 29 -0.60 2.21 -3.82
CA GLY A 29 -1.09 0.87 -4.06
C GLY A 29 -2.54 0.68 -3.63
N LEU A 30 -2.97 -0.58 -3.73
CA LEU A 30 -4.27 -1.05 -3.28
C LEU A 30 -4.20 -2.51 -2.89
N ILE A 31 -5.21 -2.96 -2.16
CA ILE A 31 -5.44 -4.37 -1.85
C ILE A 31 -6.57 -4.88 -2.72
N LEU A 32 -6.32 -6.00 -3.38
CA LEU A 32 -7.26 -6.71 -4.22
C LEU A 32 -7.71 -7.99 -3.51
N ASN A 33 -9.02 -8.25 -3.49
CA ASN A 33 -9.68 -9.39 -2.85
C ASN A 33 -9.42 -9.56 -1.33
N GLY A 34 -8.70 -8.62 -0.71
CA GLY A 34 -8.37 -8.65 0.72
C GLY A 34 -6.99 -9.26 1.03
N ASP A 35 -6.31 -9.85 0.06
CA ASP A 35 -5.09 -10.65 0.28
C ASP A 35 -3.97 -10.38 -0.72
N LEU A 36 -4.25 -9.65 -1.82
CA LEU A 36 -3.27 -9.39 -2.87
C LEU A 36 -2.90 -7.91 -2.90
N GLN A 37 -1.65 -7.61 -2.58
CA GLN A 37 -1.13 -6.26 -2.71
C GLN A 37 -0.86 -5.90 -4.17
N VAL A 38 -1.35 -4.76 -4.62
CA VAL A 38 -1.03 -4.18 -5.93
C VAL A 38 -0.28 -2.88 -5.71
N HIS A 39 1.00 -2.86 -6.06
CA HIS A 39 1.81 -1.67 -6.02
C HIS A 39 1.53 -0.80 -7.25
N VAL A 40 1.27 0.48 -7.02
CA VAL A 40 1.01 1.49 -8.04
C VAL A 40 1.96 2.67 -7.81
N PRO A 41 2.74 3.11 -8.80
CA PRO A 41 3.59 4.28 -8.61
C PRO A 41 2.80 5.51 -8.12
N PRO A 42 3.34 6.31 -7.16
CA PRO A 42 2.61 7.43 -6.57
C PRO A 42 2.07 8.48 -7.58
N HIS A 43 2.72 8.64 -8.75
CA HIS A 43 2.26 9.56 -9.78
C HIS A 43 0.93 9.15 -10.41
N LEU A 44 0.60 7.84 -10.41
CA LEU A 44 -0.69 7.33 -10.89
C LEU A 44 -1.79 7.41 -9.81
N GLY A 45 -1.45 7.61 -8.54
CA GLY A 45 -2.41 7.57 -7.43
C GLY A 45 -3.58 8.55 -7.61
N ARG A 46 -3.33 9.74 -8.16
CA ARG A 46 -4.37 10.76 -8.42
C ARG A 46 -5.32 10.39 -9.55
N GLU A 47 -4.83 9.70 -10.57
CA GLU A 47 -5.63 9.23 -11.70
C GLU A 47 -6.43 7.99 -11.28
N LEU A 48 -5.80 7.08 -10.55
CA LEU A 48 -6.40 5.87 -10.01
C LEU A 48 -7.72 6.14 -9.28
N VAL A 49 -7.70 7.06 -8.32
CA VAL A 49 -8.90 7.39 -7.52
C VAL A 49 -10.00 8.16 -8.26
N ARG A 50 -9.77 8.58 -9.50
CA ARG A 50 -10.85 9.11 -10.35
C ARG A 50 -11.69 8.00 -10.97
N HIS A 51 -11.08 6.84 -11.18
CA HIS A 51 -11.69 5.72 -11.92
C HIS A 51 -11.90 4.47 -11.07
N VAL A 52 -11.38 4.44 -9.85
CA VAL A 52 -11.43 3.30 -8.93
C VAL A 52 -11.81 3.76 -7.53
N GLU A 53 -12.74 3.04 -6.91
CA GLU A 53 -13.13 3.17 -5.51
C GLU A 53 -13.04 1.83 -4.78
N VAL A 54 -13.00 1.88 -3.45
CA VAL A 54 -13.12 0.68 -2.61
C VAL A 54 -14.46 0.02 -2.91
N GLY A 55 -14.42 -1.26 -3.20
CA GLY A 55 -15.56 -2.09 -3.58
C GLY A 55 -15.69 -2.34 -5.08
N ASP A 56 -14.98 -1.60 -5.93
CA ASP A 56 -14.98 -1.79 -7.38
C ASP A 56 -14.29 -3.07 -7.79
N ARG A 57 -14.76 -3.68 -8.88
CA ARG A 57 -14.04 -4.77 -9.56
C ARG A 57 -13.16 -4.19 -10.66
N ILE A 58 -11.85 -4.40 -10.55
CA ILE A 58 -10.87 -3.90 -11.51
C ILE A 58 -10.11 -5.04 -12.18
N ARG A 59 -9.37 -4.70 -13.24
CA ARG A 59 -8.37 -5.58 -13.85
C ARG A 59 -6.99 -4.97 -13.66
N VAL A 60 -6.01 -5.81 -13.37
CA VAL A 60 -4.61 -5.40 -13.14
C VAL A 60 -3.72 -6.23 -14.06
N ARG A 61 -2.93 -5.55 -14.87
CA ARG A 61 -1.85 -6.14 -15.67
C ARG A 61 -0.53 -5.69 -15.09
N GLY A 62 0.31 -6.64 -14.73
CA GLY A 62 1.52 -6.33 -13.96
C GLY A 62 2.45 -7.50 -13.80
N VAL A 63 3.58 -7.24 -13.14
CA VAL A 63 4.60 -8.24 -12.85
C VAL A 63 4.38 -8.74 -11.42
N LYS A 64 4.19 -10.06 -11.27
CA LYS A 64 4.07 -10.68 -9.96
C LYS A 64 5.45 -10.80 -9.30
N SER A 65 5.56 -10.40 -8.04
CA SER A 65 6.79 -10.61 -7.27
C SER A 65 7.00 -12.10 -6.98
N ARG A 66 8.27 -12.54 -6.97
CA ARG A 66 8.62 -13.93 -6.60
C ARG A 66 8.57 -14.16 -5.09
N GLY A 67 8.87 -13.12 -4.29
CA GLY A 67 9.05 -13.22 -2.84
C GLY A 67 7.84 -12.80 -2.01
N ALA A 68 6.79 -12.25 -2.63
CA ALA A 68 5.65 -11.70 -1.92
C ALA A 68 4.35 -11.90 -2.71
N ALA A 69 3.22 -11.96 -2.01
CA ALA A 69 1.88 -11.95 -2.59
C ALA A 69 1.53 -10.54 -3.11
N MET A 70 2.27 -10.08 -4.13
CA MET A 70 2.09 -8.76 -4.70
C MET A 70 2.28 -8.71 -6.21
N ILE A 71 1.63 -7.72 -6.83
CA ILE A 71 1.78 -7.36 -8.24
C ILE A 71 2.28 -5.92 -8.32
N VAL A 72 3.31 -5.68 -9.12
CA VAL A 72 3.66 -4.32 -9.56
C VAL A 72 2.86 -4.01 -10.81
N ALA A 73 1.88 -3.11 -10.70
CA ALA A 73 0.98 -2.79 -11.79
C ALA A 73 1.68 -1.98 -12.88
N VAL A 74 1.45 -2.38 -14.13
CA VAL A 74 1.84 -1.63 -15.33
C VAL A 74 0.61 -1.01 -15.97
N GLN A 75 -0.54 -1.69 -15.90
CA GLN A 75 -1.84 -1.13 -16.29
C GLN A 75 -2.93 -1.57 -15.31
N LEU A 76 -3.82 -0.65 -14.96
CA LEU A 76 -5.05 -0.93 -14.23
C LEU A 76 -6.25 -0.53 -15.10
N THR A 77 -7.26 -1.39 -15.18
CA THR A 77 -8.54 -1.03 -15.77
C THR A 77 -9.57 -0.82 -14.66
N GLY A 78 -10.03 0.42 -14.50
CA GLY A 78 -11.04 0.82 -13.52
C GLY A 78 -12.48 0.69 -14.01
N ARG A 79 -13.37 1.47 -13.39
CA ARG A 79 -14.79 1.56 -13.78
C ARG A 79 -14.94 1.99 -15.24
N HIS A 80 -16.02 1.53 -15.86
CA HIS A 80 -16.34 1.80 -17.26
C HIS A 80 -15.26 1.38 -18.28
N GLY A 81 -14.31 0.54 -17.86
CA GLY A 81 -13.25 0.06 -18.75
C GLY A 81 -12.14 1.08 -19.00
N VAL A 82 -12.02 2.13 -18.19
CA VAL A 82 -10.94 3.13 -18.33
C VAL A 82 -9.60 2.49 -17.95
N ASP A 83 -8.65 2.52 -18.88
CA ASP A 83 -7.28 2.05 -18.67
C ASP A 83 -6.39 3.17 -18.13
N ILE A 84 -5.63 2.85 -17.08
CA ILE A 84 -4.61 3.69 -16.44
C ILE A 84 -3.28 2.98 -16.63
N VAL A 85 -2.36 3.58 -17.39
CA VAL A 85 -1.09 2.95 -17.79
C VAL A 85 0.09 3.69 -17.16
N ASP A 86 1.10 2.95 -16.68
CA ASP A 86 2.34 3.54 -16.15
C ASP A 86 3.29 3.99 -17.28
N ASP A 87 3.01 5.18 -17.82
CA ASP A 87 3.93 5.92 -18.70
C ASP A 87 4.99 6.74 -17.93
N GLY A 88 4.99 6.60 -16.60
CA GLY A 88 6.07 7.08 -15.75
C GLY A 88 5.89 8.48 -15.23
N PRO A 89 6.80 8.91 -14.35
CA PRO A 89 6.79 10.28 -13.89
C PRO A 89 7.12 11.20 -15.05
N VAL A 90 6.21 12.14 -15.35
CA VAL A 90 6.46 13.20 -16.32
C VAL A 90 7.64 14.05 -15.83
N PRO A 91 8.73 14.18 -16.61
CA PRO A 91 9.89 14.98 -16.21
C PRO A 91 9.48 16.44 -15.95
N GLY A 92 9.87 16.98 -14.79
CA GLY A 92 9.57 18.37 -14.42
C GLY A 92 8.14 18.63 -13.94
N ALA A 93 7.31 17.59 -13.79
CA ALA A 93 6.00 17.76 -13.16
C ALA A 93 6.17 18.26 -11.71
N PRO A 94 5.39 19.27 -11.27
CA PRO A 94 5.41 19.73 -9.89
C PRO A 94 5.07 18.57 -8.96
N LYS A 95 5.87 18.36 -7.91
CA LYS A 95 5.51 17.42 -6.85
C LYS A 95 4.18 17.89 -6.22
N PRO A 96 3.24 16.97 -5.93
CA PRO A 96 2.04 17.35 -5.20
C PRO A 96 2.42 18.02 -3.88
N PRO A 97 1.71 19.07 -3.46
CA PRO A 97 1.91 19.63 -2.13
C PRO A 97 1.56 18.56 -1.10
N HIS A 98 2.54 18.11 -0.32
CA HIS A 98 2.30 17.17 0.75
C HIS A 98 1.70 17.89 1.94
N GLY A 99 0.62 17.33 2.50
CA GLY A 99 0.09 17.79 3.78
C GLY A 99 1.14 17.65 4.88
N GLY A 100 1.11 18.52 5.88
CA GLY A 100 2.02 18.44 7.01
C GLY A 100 1.86 17.12 7.74
N ARG A 101 2.95 16.35 7.83
CA ARG A 101 3.04 15.13 8.65
C ARG A 101 3.02 15.55 10.12
N LYS A 102 2.35 14.78 10.97
CA LYS A 102 2.27 15.04 12.40
C LYS A 102 2.74 13.84 13.19
N LEU A 103 3.31 14.08 14.36
CA LEU A 103 3.56 13.01 15.30
C LEU A 103 2.22 12.43 15.76
N MET A 104 2.06 11.12 15.63
CA MET A 104 0.85 10.37 15.93
C MET A 104 1.21 9.00 16.50
N GLU A 105 0.24 8.39 17.16
CA GLU A 105 0.24 6.98 17.52
C GLU A 105 -0.93 6.28 16.86
N MET A 106 -0.74 5.02 16.46
CA MET A 106 -1.78 4.19 15.85
C MET A 106 -1.63 2.75 16.35
N SER A 107 -2.74 2.14 16.74
CA SER A 107 -2.80 0.73 17.12
C SER A 107 -3.77 -0.06 16.26
N GLY A 108 -3.59 -1.38 16.28
CA GLY A 108 -4.50 -2.32 15.65
C GLY A 108 -3.86 -3.69 15.46
N GLU A 109 -4.70 -4.65 15.08
CA GLU A 109 -4.24 -5.96 14.62
C GLU A 109 -3.65 -5.84 13.22
N VAL A 110 -2.52 -6.48 12.97
CA VAL A 110 -1.95 -6.61 11.64
C VAL A 110 -2.81 -7.55 10.79
N ALA A 111 -3.33 -7.04 9.68
CA ALA A 111 -4.02 -7.84 8.68
C ALA A 111 -3.03 -8.66 7.84
N PHE A 112 -1.98 -8.00 7.31
CA PHE A 112 -0.86 -8.68 6.63
C PHE A 112 0.32 -7.72 6.37
N ALA A 113 1.48 -8.34 6.15
CA ALA A 113 2.73 -7.66 5.81
C ALA A 113 2.67 -7.00 4.41
N LEU A 114 3.19 -5.78 4.32
CA LEU A 114 3.29 -5.01 3.08
C LEU A 114 4.70 -5.03 2.51
N HIS A 115 4.78 -4.98 1.19
CA HIS A 115 6.03 -5.11 0.46
C HIS A 115 6.26 -3.92 -0.48
N GLY A 116 7.53 -3.57 -0.66
CA GLY A 116 7.98 -2.62 -1.67
C GLY A 116 7.98 -3.22 -3.07
N PRO A 117 8.23 -2.41 -4.11
CA PRO A 117 8.13 -2.84 -5.51
C PRO A 117 9.11 -3.96 -5.90
N LYS A 118 10.16 -4.23 -5.11
CA LYS A 118 11.09 -5.34 -5.34
C LYS A 118 10.72 -6.59 -4.52
N GLY A 119 9.59 -6.57 -3.81
CA GLY A 119 9.15 -7.65 -2.93
C GLY A 119 9.78 -7.63 -1.54
N GLU A 120 10.48 -6.56 -1.17
CA GLU A 120 11.06 -6.36 0.15
C GLU A 120 9.99 -5.99 1.17
N LEU A 121 10.03 -6.56 2.37
CA LEU A 121 9.16 -6.16 3.48
C LEU A 121 9.37 -4.68 3.78
N ASN A 122 8.30 -3.88 3.88
CA ASN A 122 8.40 -2.44 4.13
C ASN A 122 7.32 -1.88 5.06
N GLY A 123 6.60 -2.77 5.74
CA GLY A 123 5.59 -2.39 6.72
C GLY A 123 4.45 -3.40 6.82
N ALA A 124 3.30 -2.93 7.27
CA ALA A 124 2.12 -3.76 7.49
C ALA A 124 0.84 -2.96 7.27
N LEU A 125 -0.22 -3.67 6.88
CA LEU A 125 -1.57 -3.15 6.90
C LEU A 125 -2.26 -3.62 8.17
N LEU A 126 -2.85 -2.70 8.93
CA LEU A 126 -3.70 -3.03 10.07
C LEU A 126 -5.15 -3.27 9.62
N THR A 127 -5.89 -4.08 10.37
CA THR A 127 -7.30 -4.45 10.09
C THR A 127 -8.25 -3.25 10.07
N ASN A 128 -7.91 -2.17 10.77
CA ASN A 128 -8.65 -0.90 10.77
C ASN A 128 -8.32 0.01 9.56
N GLY A 129 -7.45 -0.44 8.65
CA GLY A 129 -7.08 0.28 7.44
C GLY A 129 -5.88 1.20 7.56
N VAL A 130 -5.23 1.24 8.73
CA VAL A 130 -3.97 1.99 8.92
C VAL A 130 -2.82 1.29 8.22
N VAL A 131 -2.03 2.05 7.47
CA VAL A 131 -0.80 1.58 6.82
C VAL A 131 0.41 1.97 7.67
N LEU A 132 1.14 0.98 8.16
CA LEU A 132 2.44 1.18 8.78
C LEU A 132 3.53 1.11 7.68
N ARG A 133 4.41 2.10 7.64
CA ARG A 133 5.55 2.16 6.70
C ARG A 133 6.85 2.30 7.48
N MET A 134 7.88 1.58 7.04
CA MET A 134 9.24 1.72 7.54
C MET A 134 10.25 1.31 6.47
N PRO A 135 11.52 1.74 6.58
CA PRO A 135 12.56 1.30 5.66
C PRO A 135 12.72 -0.24 5.65
N PRO A 136 13.13 -0.86 4.53
CA PRO A 136 13.19 -2.32 4.44
C PRO A 136 14.10 -3.01 5.46
N HIS A 137 15.19 -2.34 5.90
CA HIS A 137 16.07 -2.88 6.92
C HIS A 137 15.36 -2.94 8.29
N ALA A 138 14.69 -1.87 8.69
CA ALA A 138 13.90 -1.83 9.93
C ALA A 138 12.74 -2.83 9.87
N ALA A 139 12.07 -2.95 8.72
CA ALA A 139 10.99 -3.91 8.55
C ALA A 139 11.46 -5.36 8.69
N ALA A 140 12.66 -5.68 8.20
CA ALA A 140 13.27 -7.00 8.34
C ALA A 140 13.60 -7.32 9.81
N GLU A 141 14.17 -6.36 10.54
CA GLU A 141 14.46 -6.51 11.99
C GLU A 141 13.18 -6.67 12.82
N LEU A 142 12.10 -5.98 12.44
CA LEU A 142 10.81 -5.97 13.14
C LEU A 142 9.80 -6.97 12.55
N SER A 143 10.26 -7.93 11.75
CA SER A 143 9.36 -8.79 10.95
C SER A 143 8.34 -9.58 11.78
N ASP A 144 8.68 -9.95 13.02
CA ASP A 144 7.76 -10.63 13.94
C ASP A 144 6.55 -9.77 14.31
N TYR A 145 6.73 -8.45 14.49
CA TYR A 145 5.64 -7.50 14.77
C TYR A 145 4.71 -7.28 13.56
N LEU A 146 5.18 -7.59 12.35
CA LEU A 146 4.46 -7.33 11.09
C LEU A 146 3.68 -8.55 10.58
N ARG A 147 3.60 -9.62 11.39
CA ARG A 147 2.87 -10.83 11.04
C ARG A 147 1.38 -10.63 11.27
N ALA A 148 0.56 -11.25 10.40
CA ALA A 148 -0.88 -11.24 10.56
C ALA A 148 -1.31 -11.78 11.94
N GLY A 149 -2.28 -11.12 12.57
CA GLY A 149 -2.80 -11.47 13.89
C GLY A 149 -2.12 -10.77 15.07
N ILE A 150 -0.94 -10.17 14.87
CA ILE A 150 -0.23 -9.46 15.94
C ILE A 150 -0.90 -8.12 16.20
N HIS A 151 -1.19 -7.83 17.46
CA HIS A 151 -1.69 -6.53 17.88
C HIS A 151 -0.50 -5.62 18.18
N VAL A 152 -0.44 -4.48 17.50
CA VAL A 152 0.67 -3.53 17.65
C VAL A 152 0.18 -2.15 18.04
N MET A 153 1.04 -1.43 18.73
CA MET A 153 1.00 0.02 18.89
C MET A 153 2.25 0.59 18.22
N ALA A 154 2.07 1.59 17.37
CA ALA A 154 3.16 2.23 16.66
C ALA A 154 3.10 3.75 16.83
N TRP A 155 4.28 4.37 16.90
CA TRP A 155 4.46 5.82 16.99
C TRP A 155 5.28 6.31 15.82
N GLY A 156 5.02 7.54 15.38
CA GLY A 156 5.84 8.19 14.38
C GLY A 156 5.13 9.30 13.64
N GLN A 157 5.60 9.59 12.42
CA GLN A 157 5.10 10.69 11.62
C GLN A 157 4.00 10.21 10.67
N GLY A 158 2.76 10.60 10.97
CA GLY A 158 1.57 10.14 10.28
C GLY A 158 0.85 11.20 9.45
N VAL A 159 0.03 10.71 8.52
CA VAL A 159 -0.89 11.49 7.68
C VAL A 159 -2.23 10.76 7.63
N VAL A 160 -3.32 11.49 7.87
CA VAL A 160 -4.68 10.98 7.70
C VAL A 160 -5.30 11.64 6.48
N THR A 161 -5.83 10.83 5.57
CA THR A 161 -6.48 11.27 4.33
C THR A 161 -7.88 10.67 4.24
N ARG A 162 -8.66 11.10 3.25
CA ARG A 162 -9.97 10.48 2.96
C ARG A 162 -9.88 9.04 2.46
N TYR A 163 -8.69 8.58 2.07
CA TYR A 163 -8.48 7.23 1.50
C TYR A 163 -7.89 6.25 2.52
N GLY A 164 -7.54 6.73 3.72
CA GLY A 164 -6.90 5.95 4.76
C GLY A 164 -5.92 6.78 5.58
N ALA A 165 -5.24 6.11 6.50
CA ALA A 165 -4.21 6.68 7.34
C ALA A 165 -2.89 5.94 7.13
N VAL A 166 -1.79 6.66 7.25
CA VAL A 166 -0.43 6.12 7.16
C VAL A 166 0.42 6.66 8.28
N LEU A 167 1.28 5.80 8.82
CA LEU A 167 2.27 6.14 9.84
C LEU A 167 3.65 5.67 9.35
N GLU A 168 4.59 6.60 9.21
CA GLU A 168 6.00 6.20 9.15
C GLU A 168 6.46 5.92 10.57
N VAL A 169 6.73 4.65 10.84
CA VAL A 169 6.98 4.12 12.17
C VAL A 169 8.39 4.52 12.61
N SER A 170 8.49 5.19 13.76
CA SER A 170 9.74 5.37 14.48
C SER A 170 9.90 4.37 15.62
N GLU A 171 8.80 3.97 16.24
CA GLU A 171 8.77 3.00 17.35
C GLU A 171 7.55 2.09 17.20
N ILE A 172 7.70 0.81 17.57
CA ILE A 172 6.62 -0.17 17.55
C ILE A 172 6.72 -1.08 18.78
N ALA A 173 5.58 -1.43 19.34
CA ALA A 173 5.43 -2.40 20.42
C ALA A 173 4.31 -3.38 20.09
N GLU A 174 4.44 -4.61 20.55
CA GLU A 174 3.36 -5.59 20.56
C GLU A 174 2.51 -5.36 21.81
N LEU A 175 1.19 -5.32 21.63
CA LEU A 175 0.24 -5.28 22.71
C LEU A 175 -0.06 -6.72 23.10
N VAL A 176 0.62 -7.20 24.14
CA VAL A 176 0.32 -8.48 24.76
C VAL A 176 -0.78 -8.23 25.78
N ASP A 177 -1.97 -8.77 25.53
CA ASP A 177 -2.98 -8.83 26.58
C ASP A 177 -2.38 -9.63 27.74
N VAL A 178 -2.28 -8.99 28.90
CA VAL A 178 -1.92 -9.70 30.13
C VAL A 178 -3.16 -10.49 30.48
N ASP A 179 -3.14 -11.82 30.27
CA ASP A 179 -4.18 -12.68 30.81
C ASP A 179 -4.26 -12.39 32.33
N ASP A 180 -5.38 -11.82 32.78
CA ASP A 180 -5.69 -11.68 34.21
C ASP A 180 -5.79 -13.11 34.77
N GLU A 181 -4.78 -13.54 35.55
CA GLU A 181 -4.79 -14.79 36.35
C GLU A 181 -5.92 -14.81 37.39
#